data_AF-L2FWV6-F1
#
_entry.id   AF-L2FWV6-F1
#
_cell.length_a   1.000
_cell.length_b   1.000
_cell.length_c   1.000
_cell.angle_alpha   90.00
_cell.angle_beta   90.00
_cell.angle_gamma   90.00
#
_symmetry.space_group_name_H-M   'P 1'
#
loop_
_entity.id
_entity.type
_entity.pdbx_description
1 polymer ?
#
loop_
_entity_poly.entity_id
_entity_poly.type
_entity_poly.pdbx_seq_one_letter_code
_entity_poly.pdbx_strand_id
1 'polypeptide(L)'
;MTSLLSPHGRLVCLEFPSGKPLSAPGPPWGLTPEINLALLARPGDALELSSSSTEKGDPTDTVIVPPFDAANGLRRLELIKPPRTHQAGMNEDGTVRDWIHVWNR
;
A
#
# COMPACT_ATOMS: atom_id res chain seq x y z
N MET A 1 3.02 -11.02 8.38
CA MET A 1 4.23 -10.19 8.28
C MET A 1 4.72 -9.77 9.66
N THR A 2 3.89 -9.13 10.50
CA THR A 2 4.28 -8.68 11.86
C THR A 2 4.96 -9.74 12.73
N SER A 3 4.47 -10.98 12.72
CA SER A 3 5.03 -12.08 13.52
C SER A 3 6.46 -12.48 13.13
N LEU A 4 6.92 -12.11 11.93
CA LEU A 4 8.26 -12.42 11.42
C LEU A 4 9.24 -11.26 11.63
N LEU A 5 8.76 -10.10 12.10
CA LEU A 5 9.59 -8.91 12.28
C LEU A 5 10.22 -8.93 13.67
N SER A 6 11.55 -8.82 13.74
CA SER A 6 12.26 -8.68 15.01
C SER A 6 11.89 -7.35 15.70
N PRO A 7 12.09 -7.19 17.02
CA PRO A 7 11.73 -5.96 17.74
C PRO A 7 12.32 -4.66 17.15
N HIS A 8 13.49 -4.75 16.51
CA HIS A 8 14.14 -3.64 15.82
C HIS A 8 14.19 -3.82 14.29
N GLY A 9 13.49 -4.82 13.78
CA GLY A 9 13.41 -5.10 12.35
C GLY A 9 12.74 -3.98 11.60
N ARG A 10 13.00 -3.94 10.29
CA ARG A 10 12.34 -3.06 9.34
C ARG A 10 11.73 -3.90 8.24
N LEU A 11 10.47 -3.64 7.93
CA LEU A 11 9.84 -4.14 6.73
C LEU A 11 9.96 -3.05 5.67
N VAL A 12 10.54 -3.38 4.52
CA VAL A 12 10.64 -2.47 3.38
C VAL A 12 9.76 -3.00 2.26
N CYS A 13 8.75 -2.23 1.86
CA CYS A 13 7.85 -2.57 0.76
C CYS A 13 8.16 -1.68 -0.45
N LEU A 14 8.35 -2.29 -1.62
CA LEU A 14 8.45 -1.59 -2.90
C LEU A 14 7.05 -1.56 -3.53
N GLU A 15 6.51 -0.37 -3.73
CA GLU A 15 5.23 -0.19 -4.41
C GLU A 15 5.48 -0.16 -5.93
N PHE A 16 4.93 -1.13 -6.66
CA PHE A 16 5.08 -1.20 -8.11
C PHE A 16 3.97 -2.02 -8.78
N PRO A 17 3.38 -1.54 -9.89
CA PRO A 17 3.36 -0.16 -10.36
C PRO A 17 2.29 0.64 -9.62
N SER A 18 2.64 1.81 -9.12
CA SER A 18 1.67 2.75 -8.57
C SER A 18 0.76 3.28 -9.67
N GLY A 19 -0.55 3.32 -9.42
CA GLY A 19 -1.57 3.81 -10.35
C GLY A 19 -2.25 2.72 -11.21
N LYS A 20 -1.92 1.44 -11.02
CA LYS A 20 -2.73 0.35 -11.57
C LYS A 20 -4.09 0.29 -10.84
N PRO A 21 -5.24 0.33 -11.56
CA PRO A 21 -6.55 0.22 -10.93
C PRO A 21 -6.71 -1.07 -10.14
N LEU A 22 -7.47 -1.05 -9.03
CA LEU A 22 -7.70 -2.22 -8.19
C LEU A 22 -8.44 -3.36 -8.89
N SER A 23 -9.31 -3.01 -9.84
CA SER A 23 -10.03 -3.98 -10.69
C SER A 23 -9.14 -4.65 -11.75
N ALA A 24 -7.95 -4.12 -12.03
CA ALA A 24 -7.08 -4.69 -13.04
C ALA A 24 -6.42 -6.00 -12.52
N PRO A 25 -6.35 -7.06 -13.33
CA PRO A 25 -5.82 -8.35 -12.90
C PRO A 25 -4.32 -8.28 -12.62
N GLY A 26 -3.85 -8.90 -11.53
CA GLY A 26 -2.43 -9.08 -11.22
C GLY A 26 -1.83 -10.39 -11.79
N PRO A 27 -0.54 -10.67 -11.51
CA PRO A 27 0.45 -9.80 -10.86
C PRO A 27 1.14 -8.81 -11.83
N PRO A 28 1.74 -7.72 -11.32
CA PRO A 28 1.60 -7.21 -9.95
C PRO A 28 0.21 -6.60 -9.71
N TRP A 29 -0.26 -6.60 -8.46
CA TRP A 29 -1.53 -5.96 -8.07
C TRP A 29 -1.31 -4.46 -7.83
N GLY A 30 -2.31 -3.64 -8.15
CA GLY A 30 -2.26 -2.21 -7.86
C GLY A 30 -2.46 -1.96 -6.38
N LEU A 31 -1.37 -1.81 -5.62
CA LEU A 31 -1.42 -1.45 -4.20
C LEU A 31 -1.00 0.01 -4.06
N THR A 32 -1.88 0.86 -3.52
CA THR A 32 -1.57 2.27 -3.25
C THR A 32 -0.95 2.44 -1.86
N PRO A 33 -0.44 3.64 -1.50
CA PRO A 33 0.07 3.89 -0.17
C PRO A 33 -0.97 3.72 0.94
N GLU A 34 -2.22 4.06 0.66
CA GLU A 34 -3.36 3.95 1.58
C GLU A 34 -3.72 2.48 1.82
N ILE A 35 -3.64 1.64 0.79
CA ILE A 35 -3.90 0.20 0.91
C ILE A 35 -2.83 -0.46 1.76
N ASN A 36 -1.56 -0.13 1.53
CA ASN A 36 -0.47 -0.58 2.40
C ASN A 36 -0.68 -0.13 3.84
N LEU A 37 -1.10 1.12 4.05
CA LEU A 37 -1.39 1.64 5.38
C LEU A 37 -2.53 0.90 6.06
N ALA A 38 -3.63 0.63 5.35
CA ALA A 38 -4.76 -0.10 5.91
C ALA A 38 -4.41 -1.55 6.26
N LEU A 39 -3.73 -2.27 5.36
CA LEU A 39 -3.29 -3.65 5.58
C LEU A 39 -2.28 -3.77 6.73
N LEU A 40 -1.36 -2.81 6.85
CA LEU A 40 -0.28 -2.90 7.83
C LEU A 40 -0.64 -2.27 9.18
N ALA A 41 -1.61 -1.35 9.24
CA ALA A 41 -2.14 -0.83 10.50
C ALA A 41 -2.92 -1.90 11.29
N ARG A 42 -3.58 -2.84 10.60
CA ARG A 42 -4.32 -3.97 11.20
C ARG A 42 -4.10 -5.26 10.40
N PRO A 43 -2.93 -5.91 10.53
CA PRO A 43 -2.58 -7.07 9.72
C PRO A 43 -3.52 -8.26 9.92
N GLY A 44 -4.14 -8.71 8.83
CA GLY A 44 -5.06 -9.86 8.82
C GLY A 44 -6.54 -9.46 8.79
N ASP A 45 -6.86 -8.19 9.07
CA ASP A 45 -8.22 -7.70 8.97
C ASP A 45 -8.62 -7.48 7.50
N ALA A 46 -9.92 -7.59 7.22
CA ALA A 46 -10.46 -7.29 5.91
C ALA A 46 -10.36 -5.78 5.63
N LEU A 47 -10.06 -5.42 4.38
CA LEU A 47 -10.09 -4.03 3.94
C LEU A 47 -11.53 -3.54 3.80
N GLU A 48 -11.79 -2.36 4.35
CA GLU A 48 -13.02 -1.62 4.13
C GLU A 48 -12.81 -0.62 2.99
N LEU A 49 -13.77 -0.57 2.06
CA LEU A 49 -13.77 0.38 0.95
C LEU A 49 -14.90 1.38 1.18
N SER A 50 -14.64 2.66 0.91
CA SER A 50 -15.64 3.72 0.90
C SER A 50 -16.42 3.65 -0.42
N SER A 51 -17.13 2.57 -0.70
CA SER A 51 -17.86 2.49 -1.97
C SER A 51 -19.10 3.40 -1.91
N SER A 52 -19.29 4.25 -2.92
CA SER A 52 -20.63 4.78 -3.26
C SER A 52 -21.37 3.86 -4.23
N SER A 53 -20.70 2.83 -4.75
CA SER A 53 -21.24 1.86 -5.71
C SER A 53 -21.38 0.48 -5.06
N THR A 54 -22.30 -0.32 -5.60
CA THR A 54 -22.58 -1.70 -5.15
C THR A 54 -21.65 -2.74 -5.78
N GLU A 55 -20.74 -2.33 -6.67
CA GLU A 55 -19.83 -3.22 -7.38
C GLU A 55 -18.43 -3.16 -6.77
N LYS A 56 -17.87 -4.31 -6.43
CA LYS A 56 -16.54 -4.42 -5.80
C LYS A 56 -15.45 -4.14 -6.85
N GLY A 57 -14.59 -3.15 -6.59
CA GLY A 57 -13.49 -2.78 -7.50
C GLY A 57 -13.85 -1.64 -8.44
N ASP A 58 -14.82 -0.80 -8.03
CA ASP A 58 -15.15 0.43 -8.73
C ASP A 58 -13.91 1.33 -8.83
N PRO A 59 -13.69 2.05 -9.95
CA PRO A 59 -12.59 3.00 -10.07
C PRO A 59 -12.59 4.11 -9.01
N THR A 60 -13.75 4.39 -8.39
CA THR A 60 -13.94 5.36 -7.32
C THR A 60 -13.78 4.76 -5.92
N ASP A 61 -13.61 3.44 -5.80
CA ASP A 61 -13.37 2.79 -4.51
C ASP A 61 -12.07 3.32 -3.91
N THR A 62 -12.19 3.97 -2.75
CA THR A 62 -11.03 4.33 -1.92
C THR A 62 -11.01 3.45 -0.67
N VAL A 63 -9.82 3.09 -0.21
CA VAL A 63 -9.69 2.30 1.01
C VAL A 63 -9.90 3.20 2.23
N ILE A 64 -10.72 2.72 3.17
CA ILE A 64 -10.84 3.35 4.48
C ILE A 64 -9.67 2.88 5.32
N VAL A 65 -8.81 3.81 5.72
CA VAL A 65 -7.69 3.51 6.61
C VAL A 65 -8.23 3.36 8.03
N PRO A 66 -8.16 2.17 8.65
CA PRO A 66 -8.65 1.95 9.99
C PRO A 66 -7.75 2.63 11.03
N PRO A 67 -8.23 2.83 12.27
CA PRO A 67 -7.37 3.22 13.37
C PRO A 67 -6.27 2.16 13.59
N PHE A 68 -5.10 2.61 14.01
CA PHE A 68 -3.94 1.75 14.23
C PHE A 68 -4.14 0.78 15.40
N ASP A 69 -3.88 -0.52 15.19
CA ASP A 69 -3.82 -1.51 16.27
C ASP A 69 -2.43 -1.48 16.92
N ALA A 70 -2.34 -0.99 18.15
CA ALA A 70 -1.09 -0.92 18.90
C ALA A 70 -0.50 -2.29 19.28
N ALA A 71 -1.28 -3.36 19.27
CA ALA A 71 -0.80 -4.69 19.64
C ALA A 71 -0.11 -5.41 18.45
N ASN A 72 -0.68 -5.30 17.25
CA ASN A 72 -0.26 -6.08 16.08
C ASN A 72 0.03 -5.28 14.80
N GLY A 73 -0.29 -3.98 14.78
CA GLY A 73 -0.03 -3.10 13.65
C GLY A 73 1.46 -2.81 13.45
N LEU A 74 1.83 -2.50 12.21
CA LEU A 74 3.12 -1.92 11.86
C LEU A 74 2.97 -0.43 11.59
N ARG A 75 3.81 0.39 12.22
CA ARG A 75 3.85 1.84 12.02
C ARG A 75 4.68 2.17 10.79
N ARG A 76 4.17 3.06 9.93
CA ARG A 76 4.97 3.60 8.82
C ARG A 76 5.97 4.59 9.40
N LEU A 77 7.24 4.31 9.24
CA LEU A 77 8.33 5.22 9.58
C LEU A 77 8.53 6.26 8.48
N GLU A 78 8.60 5.80 7.24
CA GLU A 78 8.88 6.65 6.09
C GLU A 78 8.11 6.19 4.84
N LEU A 79 7.77 7.18 4.02
CA LEU A 79 7.28 7.01 2.66
C LEU A 79 8.23 7.79 1.74
N ILE A 80 9.03 7.06 0.98
CA ILE A 80 10.15 7.62 0.22
C ILE A 80 9.82 7.58 -1.26
N LYS A 81 10.09 8.70 -1.94
CA LYS A 81 10.07 8.75 -3.40
C LYS A 81 11.41 8.26 -3.94
N PRO A 82 11.49 7.12 -4.64
CA PRO A 82 12.76 6.67 -5.17
C PRO A 82 13.21 7.59 -6.32
N PRO A 83 14.52 7.75 -6.54
CA PRO A 83 15.03 8.59 -7.64
C PRO A 83 14.79 7.97 -9.03
N ARG A 84 14.47 6.67 -9.08
CA ARG A 84 14.17 5.93 -10.32
C ARG A 84 13.26 4.74 -10.03
N THR A 85 12.55 4.29 -11.05
CA THR A 85 11.79 3.03 -11.04
C THR A 85 11.74 2.42 -12.45
N HIS A 86 11.01 1.33 -12.64
CA HIS A 86 10.72 0.74 -13.94
C HIS A 86 9.78 1.64 -14.76
N GLN A 87 9.84 1.59 -16.10
CA GLN A 87 9.03 2.47 -16.97
C GLN A 87 7.52 2.41 -16.68
N ALA A 88 7.00 1.23 -16.32
CA ALA A 88 5.59 1.05 -15.94
C ALA A 88 5.17 1.80 -14.65
N GLY A 89 6.13 2.20 -13.82
CA GLY A 89 5.92 3.02 -12.62
C GLY A 89 6.25 4.49 -12.81
N MET A 90 6.41 4.96 -14.06
CA MET A 90 6.65 6.36 -14.39
C MET A 90 5.37 7.03 -14.92
N ASN A 91 5.29 8.35 -14.72
CA ASN A 91 4.37 9.22 -15.45
C ASN A 91 4.84 9.45 -16.89
N GLU A 92 3.95 9.98 -17.72
CA GLU A 92 4.27 10.38 -19.11
C GLU A 92 5.35 11.48 -19.16
N ASP A 93 5.41 12.34 -18.14
CA ASP A 93 6.44 13.37 -17.99
C ASP A 93 7.78 12.85 -17.46
N GLY A 94 7.90 11.52 -17.25
CA GLY A 94 9.10 10.86 -16.73
C GLY A 94 9.27 10.93 -15.22
N THR A 95 8.34 11.55 -14.48
CA THR A 95 8.40 11.55 -13.01
C THR A 95 7.99 10.18 -12.44
N VAL A 96 8.59 9.79 -11.32
CA VAL A 96 8.30 8.51 -10.66
C VAL A 96 6.88 8.53 -10.06
N ARG A 97 6.10 7.46 -10.21
CA ARG A 97 4.82 7.23 -9.51
C ARG A 97 5.00 6.38 -8.26
N ASP A 98 5.91 5.42 -8.32
CA ASP A 98 6.19 4.45 -7.26
C ASP A 98 6.68 5.06 -5.95
N TRP A 99 6.63 4.24 -4.89
CA TRP A 99 7.02 4.58 -3.53
C TRP A 99 7.78 3.44 -2.85
N ILE A 100 8.61 3.78 -1.88
CA ILE A 100 9.22 2.84 -0.94
C ILE A 100 8.63 3.12 0.44
N HIS A 101 8.10 2.09 1.09
CA HIS A 101 7.59 2.20 2.45
C HIS A 101 8.56 1.52 3.42
N VAL A 102 8.83 2.19 4.54
CA VAL A 102 9.61 1.61 5.65
C VAL A 102 8.71 1.51 6.86
N TRP A 103 8.64 0.31 7.45
CA TRP A 103 7.76 0.00 8.58
C TRP A 103 8.53 -0.60 9.75
N ASN A 104 8.02 -0.39 10.97
CA ASN A 104 8.44 -1.09 12.19
C ASN A 104 7.22 -1.54 13.00
N ARG A 105 7.48 -2.34 14.03
CA ARG A 105 6.51 -2.64 15.07
C ARG A 105 6.32 -1.44 15.99
#